data_AF-A0A0Q8PXX4-F1
#
_entry.id   AF-A0A0Q8PXX4-F1
#
_cell.length_a   1.000
_cell.length_b   1.000
_cell.length_c   1.000
_cell.angle_alpha   90.00
_cell.angle_beta   90.00
_cell.angle_gamma   90.00
#
_symmetry.space_group_name_H-M   'P 1'
#
loop_
_entity.id
_entity.type
_entity.pdbx_description
1 polymer ?
#
loop_
_entity_poly.entity_id
_entity_poly.type
_entity_poly.pdbx_seq_one_letter_code
_entity_poly.pdbx_strand_id
1 'polypeptide(L)'
;MKQQTLAMAADQGFEQYRKPTRRDQFLEAMNRIVPWEALCAVVKWLWGFTRVRDRGLAKNACRAFTALTLANIYLSRHRLMAQVRP
;
A
#
# COMPACT_ATOMS: atom_id res chain seq x y z
N MET A 1 -3.84 -40.57 -25.39
CA MET A 1 -4.69 -40.01 -24.31
C MET A 1 -3.80 -39.18 -23.39
N LYS A 2 -4.11 -37.90 -23.16
CA LYS A 2 -3.34 -37.03 -22.25
C LYS A 2 -4.10 -36.94 -20.92
N GLN A 3 -3.61 -37.59 -19.87
CA GLN A 3 -4.11 -37.38 -18.52
C GLN A 3 -3.75 -35.96 -18.08
N GLN A 4 -4.75 -35.13 -17.81
CA GLN A 4 -4.56 -33.84 -17.14
C GLN A 4 -4.58 -34.06 -15.63
N THR A 5 -3.51 -33.61 -14.98
CA THR A 5 -3.27 -33.77 -13.55
C THR A 5 -4.20 -32.86 -12.74
N LEU A 6 -5.10 -33.46 -11.98
CA LEU A 6 -6.11 -32.81 -11.10
C LEU A 6 -5.50 -31.84 -10.07
N ALA A 7 -4.18 -31.94 -9.80
CA ALA A 7 -3.48 -31.13 -8.81
C ALA A 7 -3.48 -29.63 -9.13
N MET A 8 -3.42 -29.22 -10.41
CA MET A 8 -3.38 -27.79 -10.77
C MET A 8 -4.70 -27.05 -10.53
N ALA A 9 -5.83 -27.77 -10.44
CA ALA A 9 -7.14 -27.17 -10.16
C ALA A 9 -7.41 -27.01 -8.65
N ALA A 10 -6.76 -27.82 -7.81
CA ALA A 10 -6.97 -27.80 -6.36
C ALA A 10 -6.29 -26.61 -5.67
N ASP A 11 -5.15 -26.14 -6.19
CA ASP A 11 -4.43 -24.99 -5.62
C ASP A 11 -5.21 -23.67 -5.70
N GLN A 12 -6.15 -23.54 -6.66
CA GLN A 12 -6.97 -22.33 -6.79
C GLN A 12 -8.19 -22.31 -5.86
N GLY A 13 -8.63 -23.49 -5.40
CA GLY A 13 -9.90 -23.62 -4.68
C GLY A 13 -9.83 -23.17 -3.22
N PHE A 14 -8.77 -23.55 -2.50
CA PHE A 14 -8.71 -23.33 -1.05
C PHE A 14 -8.39 -21.88 -0.64
N GLU A 15 -7.72 -21.11 -1.50
CA GLU A 15 -7.43 -19.69 -1.24
C GLU A 15 -8.70 -18.82 -1.25
N GLN A 16 -9.71 -19.16 -2.06
CA GLN A 16 -10.97 -18.41 -2.14
C GLN A 16 -11.87 -18.55 -0.90
N TYR A 17 -11.73 -19.64 -0.13
CA TYR A 17 -12.54 -19.89 1.07
C TYR A 17 -11.81 -19.52 2.36
N ARG A 18 -10.59 -18.97 2.28
CA ARG A 18 -9.85 -18.54 3.45
C ARG A 18 -10.55 -17.32 4.07
N LYS A 19 -10.98 -17.47 5.33
CA LYS A 19 -11.49 -16.32 6.10
C LYS A 19 -10.35 -15.30 6.28
N PRO A 20 -10.57 -14.02 5.92
CA PRO A 20 -9.53 -13.00 6.02
C PRO A 20 -9.10 -12.88 7.48
N THR A 21 -7.80 -12.95 7.71
CA THR A 21 -7.28 -12.83 9.08
C THR A 21 -7.49 -11.41 9.57
N ARG A 22 -7.49 -11.21 10.90
CA ARG A 22 -7.56 -9.85 11.48
C ARG A 22 -6.46 -8.94 10.94
N ARG A 23 -5.29 -9.51 10.64
CA ARG A 23 -4.17 -8.79 10.01
C ARG A 23 -4.52 -8.31 8.61
N ASP A 24 -5.14 -9.16 7.79
CA ASP A 24 -5.51 -8.82 6.42
C ASP A 24 -6.56 -7.70 6.40
N GLN A 25 -7.58 -7.82 7.27
CA GLN A 25 -8.60 -6.77 7.45
C GLN A 25 -7.97 -5.44 7.87
N PHE A 26 -7.00 -5.48 8.78
CA PHE A 26 -6.25 -4.30 9.21
C PHE A 26 -5.44 -3.70 8.07
N LEU A 27 -4.71 -4.52 7.31
CA LEU A 27 -3.90 -4.05 6.18
C LEU A 27 -4.77 -3.46 5.07
N GLU A 28 -5.95 -4.04 4.82
CA GLU A 28 -6.91 -3.50 3.86
C GLU A 28 -7.51 -2.18 4.33
N ALA A 29 -7.90 -2.07 5.60
CA ALA A 29 -8.35 -0.81 6.19
C ALA A 29 -7.25 0.25 6.13
N MET A 30 -6.00 -0.12 6.43
CA MET A 30 -4.84 0.76 6.31
C MET A 30 -4.62 1.20 4.86
N ASN A 31 -4.67 0.29 3.89
CA ASN A 31 -4.49 0.63 2.48
C ASN A 31 -5.58 1.57 1.96
N ARG A 32 -6.80 1.47 2.52
CA ARG A 32 -7.88 2.42 2.22
C ARG A 32 -7.58 3.82 2.77
N ILE A 33 -7.01 3.93 3.96
CA ILE A 33 -6.72 5.23 4.61
C ILE A 33 -5.42 5.84 4.06
N VAL A 34 -4.38 5.03 3.94
CA VAL A 34 -3.04 5.37 3.48
C VAL A 34 -2.68 4.43 2.32
N PRO A 35 -2.92 4.83 1.06
CA PRO A 35 -2.60 3.98 -0.09
C PRO A 35 -1.08 3.95 -0.30
N TRP A 36 -0.43 2.95 0.30
CA TRP A 36 1.03 2.89 0.46
C TRP A 36 1.79 2.92 -0.87
N GLU A 37 1.28 2.23 -1.91
CA GLU A 37 1.90 2.22 -3.23
C GLU A 37 1.90 3.61 -3.88
N ALA A 38 0.73 4.26 -3.88
CA ALA A 38 0.58 5.62 -4.40
C ALA A 38 1.43 6.62 -3.60
N LEU A 39 1.48 6.47 -2.28
CA LEU A 39 2.30 7.27 -1.38
C LEU A 39 3.79 7.16 -1.75
N CYS A 40 4.29 5.93 -1.87
CA CYS A 40 5.68 5.65 -2.25
C CYS A 40 6.01 6.19 -3.65
N ALA A 41 5.07 6.10 -4.60
CA ALA A 41 5.26 6.68 -5.92
C ALA A 41 5.40 8.20 -5.84
N VAL A 42 4.46 8.90 -5.19
CA VAL A 42 4.52 10.35 -5.01
C VAL A 42 5.84 10.76 -4.34
N VAL A 43 6.28 10.04 -3.30
CA VAL A 43 7.53 10.35 -2.61
C VAL A 43 8.75 10.21 -3.52
N LYS A 44 8.78 9.16 -4.35
CA LYS A 44 9.86 8.94 -5.32
C LYS A 44 9.88 10.02 -6.41
N TRP A 45 8.71 10.39 -6.94
CA TRP A 45 8.58 11.36 -8.03
C TRP A 45 8.80 12.80 -7.58
N LEU A 46 8.20 13.22 -6.47
CA LEU A 46 8.20 14.62 -6.04
C LEU A 46 9.48 15.03 -5.31
N TRP A 47 10.11 14.11 -4.58
CA TRP A 47 11.26 14.41 -3.71
C TRP A 47 12.52 13.62 -4.05
N GLY A 48 12.54 12.93 -5.20
CA GLY A 48 13.77 12.33 -5.74
C GLY A 48 14.32 11.17 -4.90
N PHE A 49 13.47 10.47 -4.14
CA PHE A 49 13.86 9.26 -3.38
C PHE A 49 14.15 8.03 -4.28
N THR A 50 14.39 8.23 -5.57
CA THR A 50 14.63 7.18 -6.58
C THR A 50 15.94 6.42 -6.39
N ARG A 51 16.91 6.98 -5.67
CA ARG A 51 18.28 6.43 -5.55
C ARG A 51 18.77 6.21 -4.11
N VAL A 52 17.89 6.27 -3.11
CA VAL A 52 18.32 6.20 -1.71
C VAL A 52 18.43 4.74 -1.26
N ARG A 53 19.67 4.26 -1.13
CA ARG A 53 20.01 3.03 -0.41
C ARG A 53 19.49 3.16 1.03
N ASP A 54 18.78 2.15 1.57
CA ASP A 54 18.06 2.21 2.86
C ASP A 54 18.86 2.80 4.04
N ARG A 55 20.19 2.67 4.00
CA ARG A 55 21.11 3.28 4.99
C ARG A 55 21.06 4.80 5.07
N GLY A 56 20.68 5.49 4.00
CA GLY A 56 20.54 6.96 3.97
C GLY A 56 19.19 7.45 4.51
N LEU A 57 18.20 6.56 4.58
CA LEU A 57 16.86 6.88 5.08
C LEU A 57 16.89 7.11 6.59
N ALA A 58 17.62 6.29 7.35
CA ALA A 58 17.77 6.46 8.80
C ALA A 58 18.39 7.83 9.15
N LYS A 59 19.38 8.29 8.36
CA LYS A 59 20.02 9.60 8.55
C LYS A 59 19.12 10.79 8.20
N ASN A 60 18.10 10.56 7.37
CA ASN A 60 17.16 11.58 6.91
C ASN A 60 15.71 11.21 7.27
N ALA A 61 15.52 10.48 8.38
CA ALA A 61 14.23 9.92 8.73
C ALA A 61 13.17 11.01 8.92
N CYS A 62 13.55 12.12 9.57
CA CYS A 62 12.66 13.27 9.75
C CYS A 62 12.16 13.82 8.41
N ARG A 63 13.06 14.01 7.43
CA ARG A 63 12.71 14.47 6.09
C ARG A 63 11.80 13.47 5.35
N ALA A 64 12.05 12.17 5.51
CA ALA A 64 11.22 11.13 4.92
C ALA A 64 9.83 11.06 5.56
N PHE A 65 9.72 11.20 6.89
CA PHE A 65 8.44 11.23 7.59
C PHE A 65 7.62 12.45 7.19
N THR A 66 8.22 13.65 7.14
CA THR A 66 7.51 14.85 6.68
C THR A 66 7.01 14.69 5.24
N ALA A 67 7.84 14.15 4.34
CA ALA A 67 7.45 13.83 2.97
C ALA A 67 6.25 12.85 2.92
N LEU A 68 6.30 11.76 3.69
CA LEU A 68 5.21 10.79 3.77
C LEU A 68 3.91 11.44 4.29
N THR A 69 3.99 12.26 5.34
CA THR A 69 2.82 12.97 5.87
C THR A 69 2.21 13.91 4.84
N LEU A 70 3.03 14.72 4.17
CA LEU A 70 2.57 15.65 3.13
C LEU A 70 1.93 14.92 1.94
N ALA A 71 2.55 13.83 1.48
CA ALA A 71 2.00 13.03 0.39
C ALA A 71 0.66 12.39 0.79
N ASN A 72 0.55 11.91 2.03
CA ASN A 72 -0.68 11.28 2.51
C ASN A 72 -1.84 12.28 2.60
N ILE A 73 -1.58 13.50 3.09
CA ILE A 73 -2.56 14.59 3.13
C ILE A 73 -2.98 14.97 1.71
N TYR A 74 -2.02 15.11 0.78
CA TYR A 74 -2.31 15.43 -0.61
C TYR A 74 -3.17 14.35 -1.29
N LEU A 75 -2.88 13.07 -1.10
CA LEU A 75 -3.67 11.97 -1.66
C LEU A 75 -5.08 11.92 -1.05
N SER A 76 -5.20 12.22 0.24
CA SER A 76 -6.48 12.24 0.97
C SER A 76 -7.30 13.51 0.78
N ARG A 77 -6.77 14.53 0.09
CA ARG A 77 -7.38 15.87 -0.03
C ARG A 77 -8.85 15.84 -0.44
N HIS A 78 -9.21 14.99 -1.40
CA HIS A 78 -10.59 14.90 -1.90
C HIS A 78 -11.54 14.33 -0.86
N ARG A 79 -11.09 13.39 -0.04
CA ARG A 79 -11.88 12.81 1.05
C ARG A 79 -12.03 13.77 2.22
N LEU A 80 -10.95 14.46 2.57
CA LEU A 80 -10.96 15.47 3.63
C LEU A 80 -11.85 16.66 3.26
N MET A 81 -11.71 17.19 2.04
CA MET A 81 -12.54 18.28 1.55
C MET A 81 -14.00 17.87 1.31
N ALA A 82 -14.27 16.58 1.00
CA ALA A 82 -15.64 16.07 0.91
C ALA A 82 -16.35 15.97 2.28
N GLN A 83 -15.61 15.73 3.36
CA GLN A 83 -16.15 15.75 4.72
C GLN A 83 -16.37 17.18 5.25
N VAL A 84 -15.58 18.15 4.79
CA VAL A 84 -15.72 19.58 5.13
C VAL A 84 -16.70 20.26 4.18
N ARG A 85 -17.91 19.71 4.05
CA ARG A 85 -19.06 20.44 3.51
C ARG A 85 -19.91 20.89 4.71
N PRO A 86 -20.31 22.17 4.80
CA PRO A 86 -21.23 22.63 5.84
C PRO A 86 -22.63 22.01 5.68
#